data_AF-A0A1Q3D130-F1
#
_entry.id   AF-A0A1Q3D130-F1
#
_cell.length_a   1.000
_cell.length_b   1.000
_cell.length_c   1.000
_cell.angle_alpha   90.00
_cell.angle_beta   90.00
_cell.angle_gamma   90.00
#
_symmetry.space_group_name_H-M   'P 1'
#
loop_
_entity.id
_entity.type
_entity.pdbx_description
1 polymer ?
#
loop_
_entity_poly.entity_id
_entity_poly.type
_entity_poly.pdbx_seq_one_letter_code
_entity_poly.pdbx_strand_id
1 'polypeptide(L)'
;KVTYEKWESSNRMSLMIMKSSIYVAIRRAIHDSNHSKTYLASVEEQLNGSSKTHASTLIMKILTTRYDGTSGMREHIMMMNDVTSKLKGMEIVISEGFLVHFIMTSLFVLFGPFKINNNTQK
;
A
#
# COMPACT_ATOMS: atom_id res chain seq x y z
N LYS A 1 -8.29 -2.79 46.17
CA LYS A 1 -9.30 -1.75 45.85
C LYS A 1 -8.65 -0.47 45.32
N VAL A 2 -7.84 0.24 46.11
CA VAL A 2 -7.11 1.45 45.68
C VAL A 2 -6.23 1.25 44.44
N THR A 3 -5.54 0.11 44.34
CA THR A 3 -4.69 -0.23 43.18
C THR A 3 -5.52 -0.44 41.90
N TYR A 4 -6.68 -1.07 42.03
CA TYR A 4 -7.61 -1.31 40.93
C TYR A 4 -8.23 0.02 40.44
N GLU A 5 -8.67 0.88 41.36
CA GLU A 5 -9.23 2.20 41.03
C GLU A 5 -8.20 3.10 40.32
N LYS A 6 -6.93 3.07 40.77
CA LYS A 6 -5.83 3.78 40.09
C LYS A 6 -5.58 3.24 38.68
N TRP A 7 -5.60 1.91 38.51
CA TRP A 7 -5.47 1.28 37.20
C TRP A 7 -6.62 1.66 36.27
N GLU A 8 -7.86 1.62 36.77
CA GLU A 8 -9.06 1.95 36.00
C GLU A 8 -9.05 3.42 35.54
N SER A 9 -8.65 4.35 36.43
CA SER A 9 -8.46 5.76 36.09
C SER A 9 -7.42 5.97 34.99
N SER A 10 -6.27 5.28 35.10
CA SER A 10 -5.19 5.34 34.10
C SER A 10 -5.63 4.76 32.76
N ASN A 11 -6.34 3.64 32.78
CA ASN A 11 -6.90 2.99 31.59
C ASN A 11 -7.88 3.92 30.86
N ARG A 12 -8.77 4.59 31.61
CA ARG A 12 -9.74 5.55 31.05
C ARG A 12 -9.04 6.76 30.41
N MET A 13 -8.02 7.29 31.07
CA MET A 13 -7.23 8.42 30.55
C MET A 13 -6.51 8.03 29.25
N SER A 14 -5.86 6.87 29.24
CA SER A 14 -5.17 6.34 28.07
C SER A 14 -6.11 6.15 26.88
N LEU A 15 -7.30 5.60 27.11
CA LEU A 15 -8.32 5.45 26.07
C LEU A 15 -8.77 6.80 25.48
N MET A 16 -8.99 7.81 26.33
CA MET A 16 -9.37 9.16 25.88
C MET A 16 -8.27 9.77 25.01
N ILE A 17 -7.01 9.68 25.44
CA ILE A 17 -5.87 10.19 24.69
C ILE A 17 -5.80 9.51 23.32
N MET A 18 -5.79 8.18 23.26
CA MET A 18 -5.74 7.43 21.99
C MET A 18 -6.90 7.79 21.06
N LYS A 19 -8.13 7.82 21.58
CA LYS A 19 -9.32 8.17 20.77
C LYS A 19 -9.26 9.60 20.26
N SER A 20 -8.70 10.53 21.03
CA SER A 20 -8.57 11.94 20.65
C SER A 20 -7.45 12.18 19.62
N SER A 21 -6.38 11.40 19.65
CA SER A 21 -5.24 11.52 18.73
C SER A 21 -5.49 10.93 17.35
N ILE A 22 -6.50 10.06 17.22
CA ILE A 22 -6.85 9.41 15.95
C ILE A 22 -7.91 10.26 15.21
N TYR A 23 -7.63 10.53 13.93
CA TYR A 23 -8.56 11.24 13.06
C TYR A 23 -9.92 10.56 12.99
N VAL A 24 -11.01 11.34 13.00
CA VAL A 24 -12.37 10.83 13.20
C VAL A 24 -12.78 9.79 12.15
N ALA A 25 -12.35 9.94 10.89
CA ALA A 25 -12.69 9.00 9.83
C ALA A 25 -12.02 7.63 10.03
N ILE A 26 -10.77 7.61 10.52
CA ILE A 26 -10.04 6.38 10.84
C ILE A 26 -10.64 5.75 12.09
N ARG A 27 -10.94 6.57 13.10
CA ARG A 27 -11.51 6.12 14.38
C ARG A 27 -12.81 5.34 14.21
N ARG A 28 -13.65 5.72 13.24
CA ARG A 28 -14.91 5.02 12.94
C ARG A 28 -14.72 3.60 12.42
N ALA A 29 -13.56 3.28 11.86
CA ALA A 29 -13.24 1.95 11.33
C ALA A 29 -12.61 1.02 12.39
N ILE A 30 -12.31 1.53 13.59
CA ILE A 30 -11.66 0.76 14.66
C ILE A 30 -12.73 0.20 15.61
N HIS A 31 -12.65 -1.09 15.92
CA HIS A 31 -13.53 -1.71 16.90
C HIS A 31 -13.33 -1.09 18.29
N ASP A 32 -14.41 -0.65 18.93
CA ASP A 32 -14.32 0.02 20.22
C ASP A 32 -13.97 -0.94 21.37
N SER A 33 -13.40 -0.42 22.45
CA SER A 33 -13.11 -1.18 23.66
C SER A 33 -13.05 -0.32 24.92
N ASN A 34 -13.40 -0.93 26.05
CA ASN A 34 -13.29 -0.28 27.37
C ASN A 34 -11.88 -0.37 27.96
N HIS A 35 -11.02 -1.22 27.41
CA HIS A 35 -9.63 -1.34 27.84
C HIS A 35 -8.69 -0.72 26.80
N SER A 36 -7.80 0.13 27.28
CA SER A 36 -6.78 0.82 26.48
C SER A 36 -5.90 -0.15 25.69
N LYS A 37 -5.49 -1.27 26.31
CA LYS A 37 -4.65 -2.30 25.67
C LYS A 37 -5.35 -2.98 24.49
N THR A 38 -6.61 -3.37 24.65
CA THR A 38 -7.39 -4.01 23.58
C THR A 38 -7.75 -3.01 22.49
N TYR A 39 -8.07 -1.76 22.86
CA TYR A 39 -8.28 -0.71 21.88
C TYR A 39 -7.03 -0.47 21.02
N LEU A 40 -5.85 -0.41 21.64
CA LEU A 40 -4.58 -0.26 20.93
C LEU A 40 -4.33 -1.42 19.96
N ALA A 41 -4.62 -2.66 20.35
CA ALA A 41 -4.52 -3.82 19.47
C ALA A 41 -5.47 -3.70 18.26
N SER A 42 -6.71 -3.24 18.45
CA SER A 42 -7.64 -2.98 17.34
C SER A 42 -7.12 -1.89 16.39
N VAL A 43 -6.45 -0.86 16.91
CA VAL A 43 -5.83 0.19 16.10
C VAL A 43 -4.71 -0.40 15.23
N GLU A 44 -3.83 -1.20 15.84
CA GLU A 44 -2.72 -1.86 15.15
C GLU A 44 -3.22 -2.80 14.05
N GLU A 45 -4.22 -3.62 14.35
CA GLU A 45 -4.84 -4.55 13.39
C GLU A 45 -5.42 -3.79 12.19
N GLN A 46 -6.18 -2.72 12.44
CA GLN A 46 -6.79 -1.93 11.37
C GLN A 46 -5.74 -1.24 10.48
N LEU A 47 -4.67 -0.72 11.08
CA LEU A 47 -3.56 -0.10 10.33
C LEU A 47 -2.80 -1.13 9.49
N ASN A 48 -2.52 -2.31 10.05
CA ASN A 48 -1.85 -3.39 9.34
C ASN A 48 -2.71 -3.90 8.16
N GLY A 49 -4.01 -4.10 8.38
CA GLY A 49 -4.95 -4.50 7.32
C GLY A 49 -5.05 -3.46 6.20
N SER A 50 -5.10 -2.17 6.56
CA SER A 50 -5.11 -1.07 5.59
C SER A 50 -3.81 -1.00 4.79
N SER A 51 -2.65 -1.09 5.45
CA SER A 51 -1.33 -1.11 4.82
C SER A 51 -1.20 -2.27 3.82
N LYS A 52 -1.60 -3.49 4.21
CA LYS A 52 -1.58 -4.68 3.34
C LYS A 52 -2.48 -4.52 2.11
N THR A 53 -3.68 -3.97 2.30
CA THR A 53 -4.62 -3.71 1.19
C THR A 53 -4.05 -2.64 0.24
N HIS A 54 -3.43 -1.60 0.78
CA HIS A 54 -2.81 -0.54 -0.01
C HIS A 54 -1.61 -1.06 -0.80
N ALA A 55 -0.71 -1.83 -0.16
CA ALA A 55 0.40 -2.51 -0.81
C ALA A 55 -0.09 -3.42 -1.95
N SER A 56 -1.12 -4.23 -1.70
CA SER A 56 -1.72 -5.11 -2.72
C SER A 56 -2.25 -4.32 -3.91
N THR A 57 -2.86 -3.15 -3.66
CA THR A 57 -3.34 -2.24 -4.71
C THR A 57 -2.19 -1.69 -5.55
N LEU A 58 -1.08 -1.29 -4.92
CA LEU A 58 0.11 -0.80 -5.62
C LEU A 58 0.80 -1.90 -6.45
N ILE A 59 0.91 -3.12 -5.91
CA ILE A 59 1.42 -4.29 -6.64
C ILE A 59 0.54 -4.56 -7.85
N MET A 60 -0.78 -4.61 -7.66
CA MET A 60 -1.73 -4.80 -8.77
C MET A 60 -1.57 -3.71 -9.82
N LYS A 61 -1.39 -2.45 -9.40
CA LYS A 61 -1.12 -1.34 -10.32
C LYS A 61 0.13 -1.59 -11.16
N ILE A 62 1.27 -1.99 -10.57
CA ILE A 62 2.48 -2.32 -11.35
C ILE A 62 2.21 -3.44 -12.37
N LEU A 63 1.51 -4.50 -11.96
CA LEU A 63 1.28 -5.68 -12.80
C LEU A 63 0.30 -5.42 -13.96
N THR A 64 -0.67 -4.54 -13.75
CA THR A 64 -1.76 -4.30 -14.71
C THR A 64 -1.53 -3.09 -15.59
N THR A 65 -0.70 -2.13 -15.16
CA THR A 65 -0.50 -0.90 -15.91
C THR A 65 0.22 -1.20 -17.22
N ARG A 66 -0.39 -0.77 -18.33
CA ARG A 66 0.16 -0.82 -19.68
C ARG A 66 0.48 0.58 -20.15
N TYR A 67 1.48 0.69 -21.01
CA TYR A 67 1.73 1.94 -21.70
C TYR A 67 0.57 2.23 -22.66
N ASP A 68 0.00 3.42 -22.56
CA ASP A 68 -1.18 3.85 -23.33
C ASP A 68 -0.84 4.31 -24.76
N GLY A 69 0.45 4.42 -25.09
CA GLY A 69 0.92 4.87 -26.40
C GLY A 69 0.82 6.38 -26.63
N THR A 70 0.24 7.13 -25.69
CA THR A 70 -0.05 8.56 -25.81
C THR A 70 0.64 9.40 -24.75
N SER A 71 0.73 8.90 -23.51
CA SER A 71 1.66 9.40 -22.51
C SER A 71 3.09 9.18 -22.99
N GLY A 72 4.04 10.03 -22.63
CA GLY A 72 5.43 9.79 -23.00
C GLY A 72 6.02 8.60 -22.23
N MET A 73 6.95 7.87 -22.86
CA MET A 73 7.62 6.73 -22.25
C MET A 73 8.30 7.10 -20.93
N ARG A 74 8.83 8.32 -20.83
CA ARG A 74 9.47 8.84 -19.62
C ARG A 74 8.47 8.95 -18.47
N GLU A 75 7.27 9.47 -18.73
CA GLU A 75 6.19 9.63 -17.76
C GLU A 75 5.74 8.25 -17.24
N HIS A 76 5.64 7.27 -18.13
CA HIS A 76 5.31 5.89 -17.78
C HIS A 76 6.37 5.24 -16.87
N ILE A 77 7.66 5.42 -17.19
CA ILE A 77 8.78 4.96 -16.36
C ILE A 77 8.75 5.64 -14.99
N MET A 78 8.53 6.95 -14.96
CA MET A 78 8.45 7.71 -13.70
C MET A 78 7.30 7.23 -12.81
N MET A 79 6.13 6.96 -13.39
CA MET A 79 5.01 6.39 -12.65
C MET A 79 5.34 5.00 -12.08
N MET A 80 5.94 4.10 -12.86
CA MET A 80 6.35 2.78 -12.37
C MET A 80 7.37 2.89 -11.21
N ASN A 81 8.30 3.84 -11.30
CA ASN A 81 9.27 4.11 -10.24
C ASN A 81 8.61 4.71 -8.98
N ASP A 82 7.67 5.65 -9.14
CA ASP A 82 6.90 6.24 -8.03
C ASP A 82 6.08 5.18 -7.27
N VAL A 83 5.45 4.24 -7.98
CA VAL A 83 4.72 3.14 -7.32
C VAL A 83 5.69 2.22 -6.57
N THR A 84 6.86 1.95 -7.15
CA THR A 84 7.89 1.11 -6.51
C THR A 84 8.51 1.78 -5.28
N SER A 85 8.72 3.10 -5.32
CA SER A 85 9.24 3.86 -4.18
C SER A 85 8.25 3.88 -3.00
N LYS A 86 6.95 3.97 -3.30
CA LYS A 86 5.88 3.84 -2.29
C LYS A 86 5.87 2.45 -1.64
N LEU A 87 6.04 1.39 -2.42
CA LEU A 87 6.19 0.02 -1.90
C LEU A 87 7.42 -0.13 -1.01
N LYS A 88 8.55 0.48 -1.40
CA LYS A 88 9.77 0.49 -0.58
C LYS A 88 9.55 1.17 0.78
N GLY A 89 8.73 2.23 0.82
CA GLY A 89 8.31 2.87 2.07
C GLY A 89 7.46 1.99 2.99
N MET A 90 6.90 0.89 2.48
CA MET A 90 6.17 -0.14 3.22
C MET A 90 7.03 -1.40 3.46
N GLU A 91 8.35 -1.28 3.33
CA GLU A 91 9.31 -2.39 3.45
C GLU A 91 9.15 -3.50 2.39
N ILE A 92 8.40 -3.24 1.31
CA ILE A 92 8.25 -4.15 0.17
C ILE A 92 9.23 -3.72 -0.92
N VAL A 93 10.30 -4.48 -1.07
CA VAL A 93 11.37 -4.17 -2.03
C VAL A 93 11.17 -4.94 -3.32
N ILE A 94 10.98 -4.22 -4.42
CA ILE A 94 11.07 -4.76 -5.77
C ILE A 94 12.50 -4.52 -6.25
N SER A 95 13.20 -5.58 -6.65
CA SER A 95 14.55 -5.43 -7.21
C SER A 95 14.51 -4.62 -8.52
N GLU A 96 15.58 -3.89 -8.82
CA GLU A 96 15.69 -3.13 -10.07
C GLU A 96 15.50 -4.00 -11.31
N GLY A 97 16.02 -5.23 -11.32
CA GLY A 97 15.83 -6.17 -12.43
C GLY A 97 14.36 -6.51 -12.69
N PHE A 98 13.58 -6.74 -11.63
CA PHE A 98 12.13 -6.96 -11.74
C PHE A 98 11.40 -5.68 -12.19
N LEU A 99 11.78 -4.50 -11.69
CA LEU A 99 11.20 -3.23 -12.13
C LEU A 99 11.42 -2.99 -13.63
N VAL A 100 12.64 -3.19 -14.12
CA VAL A 100 12.96 -3.09 -15.56
C VAL A 100 12.12 -4.09 -16.35
N HIS A 101 11.97 -5.32 -15.87
CA HIS A 101 11.12 -6.32 -16.52
C HIS A 101 9.65 -5.89 -16.59
N PHE A 102 9.08 -5.32 -15.52
CA PHE A 102 7.71 -4.80 -15.53
C PHE A 102 7.53 -3.63 -16.48
N ILE A 103 8.47 -2.67 -16.48
CA ILE A 103 8.48 -1.55 -17.42
C ILE A 103 8.49 -2.06 -18.86
N MET A 104 9.41 -2.97 -19.20
CA MET A 104 9.47 -3.55 -20.54
C MET A 104 8.17 -4.28 -20.89
N THR A 105 7.67 -5.16 -20.01
CA THR A 105 6.43 -5.93 -20.25
C THR A 105 5.20 -5.04 -20.43
N SER A 106 5.14 -3.91 -19.73
CA SER A 106 4.06 -2.93 -19.87
C SER A 106 4.10 -2.14 -21.19
N LEU A 107 5.30 -1.94 -21.76
CA LEU A 107 5.52 -1.34 -23.09
C LEU A 107 5.26 -2.35 -24.22
N PHE A 108 5.59 -3.63 -24.00
CA PHE A 108 5.58 -4.68 -25.02
C PHE A 108 4.20 -5.13 -25.49
N VAL A 109 3.09 -4.72 -24.85
CA VAL A 109 1.74 -5.00 -25.38
C VAL A 109 1.50 -4.31 -26.73
N LEU A 110 2.23 -3.23 -27.02
CA LEU A 110 2.24 -2.60 -28.36
C LEU A 110 3.13 -3.34 -29.37
N PHE A 111 4.02 -4.24 -28.92
CA PHE A 111 5.05 -4.90 -29.75
C PHE A 111 4.81 -6.40 -30.03
N GLY A 112 3.79 -7.02 -29.44
CA GLY A 112 3.36 -8.38 -29.78
C GLY A 112 3.23 -8.64 -31.30
N PRO A 113 2.67 -7.70 -32.10
CA PRO A 113 2.56 -7.86 -33.55
C PRO A 113 3.90 -7.69 -34.31
N PHE A 114 4.87 -6.96 -33.76
CA PHE A 114 6.15 -6.70 -34.44
C PHE A 114 7.05 -7.93 -34.52
N LYS A 115 6.77 -8.97 -33.71
CA LYS A 115 7.54 -10.23 -33.71
C LYS A 115 7.14 -11.18 -34.86
N ILE A 116 6.02 -10.94 -35.54
CA ILE A 116 5.52 -11.82 -36.61
C ILE A 116 5.93 -11.33 -38.01
N ASN A 117 6.20 -10.03 -38.20
CA ASN A 117 6.44 -9.48 -39.54
C ASN A 117 7.89 -9.62 -40.05
N ASN A 118 8.89 -9.79 -39.17
CA ASN A 118 10.29 -9.89 -39.60
C ASN A 118 10.70 -11.28 -40.14
N ASN A 119 9.81 -12.27 -40.12
CA ASN A 119 10.06 -13.60 -40.69
C ASN A 119 9.42 -13.81 -42.07
N THR A 120 8.78 -12.80 -42.65
CA THR A 120 8.09 -12.91 -43.95
C THR A 120 8.82 -12.25 -45.12
N GLN A 121 9.97 -11.59 -44.88
CA GLN A 121 10.86 -11.17 -45.96
C GLN A 121 11.96 -12.21 -46.16
N LYS A 122 11.64 -13.23 -46.96
CA LYS A 122 12.62 -13.98 -47.76
C LYS A 122 12.71 -13.34 -49.14
#